data_AF-A0A927K3K5-F1
#
_entry.id   AF-A0A927K3K5-F1
#
_cell.length_a   1.000
_cell.length_b   1.000
_cell.length_c   1.000
_cell.angle_alpha   90.00
_cell.angle_beta   90.00
_cell.angle_gamma   90.00
#
_symmetry.space_group_name_H-M   'P 1'
#
loop_
_entity.id
_entity.type
_entity.pdbx_description
1 polymer ?
#
loop_
_entity_poly.entity_id
_entity_poly.type
_entity_poly.pdbx_seq_one_letter_code
_entity_poly.pdbx_strand_id
1 'polypeptide(L)'
;MSDHRAEGAARPESGLTDDDFSPVWADDDRPRIPRVAAEREALVAYLEHYRATLEMKCRGLTPEQARTRPMPPSTLSPHGLVRHLAGVERWWFQQNFERRDVPFLFVSADDPDLDFDPPPDADLAADLEAWRAECAVSREIVAAHDLDDTARPLDWHEDVDLRWLVLRMVTEYAQHCGHLDLLREGIDGRTGA
;
A
#
# COMPACT_ATOMS: atom_id res chain seq x y z
N MET A 1 41.22 37.09 2.27
CA MET A 1 39.84 37.59 2.13
C MET A 1 39.23 36.96 0.89
N SER A 2 38.60 35.80 1.06
CA SER A 2 37.64 35.29 0.07
C SER A 2 36.33 35.10 0.81
N ASP A 3 35.39 35.94 0.42
CA ASP A 3 34.05 36.08 0.96
C ASP A 3 33.22 34.88 0.49
N HIS A 4 33.03 33.89 1.37
CA HIS A 4 32.12 32.78 1.13
C HIS A 4 30.71 33.31 1.35
N ARG A 5 30.13 33.93 0.31
CA ARG A 5 28.69 34.21 0.28
C ARG A 5 27.96 32.88 0.39
N ALA A 6 27.36 32.65 1.55
CA ALA A 6 26.30 31.67 1.71
C ALA A 6 25.17 32.07 0.76
N GLU A 7 24.93 31.26 -0.26
CA GLU A 7 23.69 31.33 -1.05
C GLU A 7 22.55 31.01 -0.08
N GLY A 8 21.84 32.07 0.34
CA GLY A 8 20.64 31.91 1.14
C GLY A 8 19.62 31.11 0.36
N ALA A 9 19.21 29.96 0.89
CA ALA A 9 18.11 29.19 0.33
C ALA A 9 16.92 30.13 0.12
N ALA A 10 16.46 30.24 -1.12
CA ALA A 10 15.34 31.10 -1.47
C ALA A 10 14.13 30.68 -0.63
N ARG A 11 13.47 31.66 0.00
CA ARG A 11 12.21 31.41 0.71
C ARG A 11 11.19 30.83 -0.28
N PRO A 12 10.46 29.77 0.09
CA PRO A 12 9.44 29.21 -0.78
C PRO A 12 8.40 30.29 -1.11
N GLU A 13 7.96 30.34 -2.36
CA GLU A 13 6.98 31.32 -2.84
C GLU A 13 5.65 31.24 -2.09
N SER A 14 5.31 30.06 -1.56
CA SER A 14 4.14 29.84 -0.71
C SER A 14 4.23 30.53 0.66
N GLY A 15 5.44 30.90 1.10
CA GLY A 15 5.70 31.40 2.44
C GLY A 15 5.60 30.34 3.55
N LEU A 16 5.22 29.10 3.21
CA LEU A 16 5.13 27.98 4.13
C LEU A 16 6.54 27.47 4.49
N THR A 17 6.71 27.09 5.73
CA THR A 17 7.89 26.43 6.28
C THR A 17 7.65 24.93 6.38
N ASP A 18 8.70 24.15 6.63
CA ASP A 18 8.57 22.70 6.81
C ASP A 18 7.63 22.35 7.98
N ASP A 19 7.53 23.22 8.98
CA ASP A 19 6.64 23.07 10.14
C ASP A 19 5.14 23.25 9.79
N ASP A 20 4.82 23.80 8.61
CA ASP A 20 3.44 23.98 8.14
C ASP A 20 2.88 22.74 7.43
N PHE A 21 3.73 21.72 7.18
CA PHE A 21 3.32 20.47 6.54
C PHE A 21 3.15 19.35 7.57
N SER A 22 2.37 18.34 7.21
CA SER A 22 2.21 17.15 8.04
C SER A 22 3.56 16.51 8.36
N PRO A 23 3.78 16.06 9.61
CA PRO A 23 5.03 15.43 9.99
C PRO A 23 5.26 14.17 9.15
N VAL A 24 6.49 14.01 8.67
CA VAL A 24 6.96 12.81 7.98
C VAL A 24 7.65 11.91 9.00
N TRP A 25 7.54 10.60 8.84
CA TRP A 25 8.25 9.66 9.70
C TRP A 25 9.77 9.84 9.51
N ALA A 26 10.52 9.89 10.62
CA ALA A 26 11.97 10.12 10.57
C ALA A 26 12.74 9.08 9.74
N ASP A 27 12.21 7.86 9.69
CA ASP A 27 12.77 6.71 8.96
C ASP A 27 12.00 6.43 7.65
N ASP A 28 11.41 7.47 7.04
CA ASP A 28 10.76 7.35 5.74
C ASP A 28 11.78 7.08 4.62
N ASP A 29 11.85 5.83 4.20
CA ASP A 29 12.66 5.31 3.11
C ASP A 29 11.83 4.92 1.88
N ARG A 30 10.56 5.37 1.81
CA ARG A 30 9.69 5.04 0.69
C ARG A 30 10.27 5.58 -0.62
N PRO A 31 10.08 4.86 -1.74
CA PRO A 31 10.52 5.35 -3.03
C PRO A 31 9.84 6.68 -3.35
N ARG A 32 10.64 7.63 -3.84
CA ARG A 32 10.16 8.94 -4.29
C ARG A 32 9.35 8.75 -5.57
N ILE A 33 8.19 9.38 -5.62
CA ILE A 33 7.39 9.44 -6.84
C ILE A 33 7.99 10.52 -7.76
N PRO A 34 8.38 10.20 -9.00
CA PRO A 34 8.90 11.19 -9.93
C PRO A 34 7.81 12.20 -10.30
N ARG A 35 8.15 13.49 -10.29
CA ARG A 35 7.20 14.58 -10.62
C ARG A 35 6.95 14.73 -12.11
N VAL A 36 7.85 14.22 -12.94
CA VAL A 36 7.78 14.22 -14.40
C VAL A 36 8.25 12.84 -14.86
N ALA A 37 7.34 12.06 -15.44
CA ALA A 37 7.58 10.68 -15.83
C ALA A 37 6.62 10.28 -16.97
N ALA A 38 6.94 9.19 -17.66
CA ALA A 38 5.98 8.56 -18.57
C ALA A 38 4.80 7.95 -17.78
N GLU A 39 3.66 7.74 -18.44
CA GLU A 39 2.43 7.26 -17.78
C GLU A 39 2.65 5.99 -16.95
N ARG A 40 3.24 4.95 -17.55
CA ARG A 40 3.54 3.69 -16.86
C ARG A 40 4.45 3.90 -15.65
N GLU A 41 5.51 4.69 -15.82
CA GLU A 41 6.46 4.98 -14.76
C GLU A 41 5.78 5.68 -13.58
N ALA A 42 4.90 6.66 -13.86
CA ALA A 42 4.13 7.34 -12.83
C ALA A 42 3.19 6.37 -12.09
N LEU A 43 2.40 5.58 -12.80
CA LEU A 43 1.46 4.62 -12.21
C LEU A 43 2.16 3.60 -11.30
N VAL A 44 3.25 3.01 -11.80
CA VAL A 44 4.06 2.06 -11.02
C VAL A 44 4.68 2.74 -9.82
N ALA A 45 5.25 3.94 -9.96
CA ALA A 45 5.85 4.66 -8.84
C ALA A 45 4.85 4.99 -7.73
N TYR A 46 3.62 5.38 -8.06
CA TYR A 46 2.55 5.58 -7.07
C TYR A 46 2.21 4.28 -6.33
N LEU A 47 2.03 3.18 -7.06
CA LEU A 47 1.71 1.89 -6.45
C LEU A 47 2.85 1.41 -5.53
N GLU A 48 4.10 1.50 -5.97
CA GLU A 48 5.27 1.13 -5.18
C GLU A 48 5.44 2.01 -3.94
N HIS A 49 5.13 3.31 -4.04
CA HIS A 49 5.16 4.22 -2.89
C HIS A 49 4.17 3.78 -1.79
N TYR A 50 2.95 3.39 -2.15
CA TYR A 50 1.99 2.94 -1.15
C TYR A 50 2.25 1.51 -0.66
N ARG A 51 2.79 0.61 -1.50
CA ARG A 51 3.31 -0.69 -1.03
C ARG A 51 4.38 -0.49 0.05
N ALA A 52 5.33 0.40 -0.20
CA ALA A 52 6.35 0.76 0.79
C ALA A 52 5.75 1.46 2.03
N THR A 53 4.67 2.23 1.86
CA THR A 53 3.94 2.84 2.98
C THR A 53 3.35 1.76 3.89
N LEU A 54 2.71 0.72 3.35
CA LEU A 54 2.22 -0.42 4.15
C LEU A 54 3.35 -1.02 5.00
N GLU A 55 4.49 -1.35 4.37
CA GLU A 55 5.64 -1.90 5.10
C GLU A 55 6.12 -0.97 6.20
N MET A 56 6.31 0.31 5.86
CA MET A 56 6.74 1.33 6.81
C MET A 56 5.79 1.38 8.02
N LYS A 57 4.48 1.35 7.78
CA LYS A 57 3.45 1.37 8.83
C LYS A 57 3.42 0.10 9.68
N CYS A 58 3.96 -1.02 9.22
CA CYS A 58 4.10 -2.23 10.02
C CYS A 58 5.40 -2.27 10.85
N ARG A 59 6.39 -1.43 10.55
CA ARG A 59 7.67 -1.43 11.27
C ARG A 59 7.49 -1.07 12.75
N GLY A 60 8.19 -1.81 13.60
CA GLY A 60 8.24 -1.58 15.05
C GLY A 60 6.98 -1.93 15.83
N LEU A 61 5.95 -2.51 15.20
CA LEU A 61 4.80 -3.05 15.93
C LEU A 61 5.16 -4.36 16.62
N THR A 62 4.73 -4.53 17.87
CA THR A 62 4.67 -5.86 18.47
C THR A 62 3.53 -6.68 17.86
N PRO A 63 3.54 -8.03 17.98
CA PRO A 63 2.42 -8.86 17.54
C PRO A 63 1.06 -8.42 18.12
N GLU A 64 1.03 -8.00 19.38
CA GLU A 64 -0.19 -7.51 20.05
C GLU A 64 -0.66 -6.18 19.47
N GLN A 65 0.27 -5.24 19.25
CA GLN A 65 -0.06 -3.96 18.63
C GLN A 65 -0.58 -4.13 17.20
N ALA A 66 0.02 -5.01 16.42
CA ALA A 66 -0.42 -5.28 15.05
C ALA A 66 -1.85 -5.84 14.97
N ARG A 67 -2.34 -6.48 16.04
CA ARG A 67 -3.70 -7.02 16.15
C ARG A 67 -4.69 -6.06 16.80
N THR A 68 -4.20 -4.94 17.33
CA THR A 68 -5.03 -3.97 18.05
C THR A 68 -6.01 -3.28 17.08
N ARG A 69 -7.23 -3.04 17.57
CA ARG A 69 -8.33 -2.36 16.85
C ARG A 69 -8.65 -1.05 17.57
N PRO A 70 -7.82 -0.01 17.40
CA PRO A 70 -7.85 1.18 18.26
C PRO A 70 -9.01 2.14 17.96
N MET A 71 -9.76 1.95 16.86
CA MET A 71 -10.73 2.93 16.35
C MET A 71 -12.18 2.40 16.34
N PRO A 72 -12.83 2.17 17.49
CA PRO A 72 -14.22 1.73 17.51
C PRO A 72 -15.14 2.75 16.81
N PRO A 73 -16.17 2.31 16.06
CA PRO A 73 -16.65 0.93 15.93
C PRO A 73 -15.90 0.09 14.87
N SER A 74 -14.85 0.63 14.23
CA SER A 74 -14.05 -0.11 13.25
C SER A 74 -13.37 -1.31 13.89
N THR A 75 -13.33 -2.41 13.15
CA THR A 75 -12.65 -3.65 13.52
C THR A 75 -11.29 -3.81 12.83
N LEU A 76 -10.85 -2.80 12.07
CA LEU A 76 -9.57 -2.85 11.36
C LEU A 76 -8.39 -2.96 12.32
N SER A 77 -7.38 -3.73 11.90
CA SER A 77 -6.09 -3.85 12.57
C SER A 77 -4.97 -3.81 11.52
N PRO A 78 -3.73 -3.37 11.88
CA PRO A 78 -2.61 -3.41 10.95
C PRO A 78 -2.35 -4.78 10.33
N HIS A 79 -2.44 -5.85 11.13
CA HIS A 79 -2.23 -7.23 10.67
C HIS A 79 -3.32 -7.66 9.69
N GLY A 80 -4.59 -7.33 9.98
CA GLY A 80 -5.68 -7.61 9.04
C GLY A 80 -5.48 -6.90 7.68
N LEU A 81 -5.05 -5.64 7.71
CA LEU A 81 -4.79 -4.89 6.47
C LEU A 81 -3.66 -5.47 5.62
N VAL A 82 -2.63 -6.07 6.23
CA VAL A 82 -1.58 -6.79 5.47
C VAL A 82 -2.16 -7.98 4.71
N ARG A 83 -2.96 -8.80 5.38
CA ARG A 83 -3.60 -9.97 4.75
C ARG A 83 -4.57 -9.57 3.66
N HIS A 84 -5.41 -8.58 3.94
CA HIS A 84 -6.33 -8.02 2.98
C HIS A 84 -5.60 -7.59 1.71
N LEU A 85 -4.56 -6.76 1.83
CA LEU A 85 -3.82 -6.28 0.67
C LEU A 85 -3.07 -7.40 -0.06
N ALA A 86 -2.64 -8.48 0.61
CA ALA A 86 -2.10 -9.66 -0.06
C ALA A 86 -3.16 -10.37 -0.91
N GLY A 87 -4.37 -10.53 -0.36
CA GLY A 87 -5.52 -11.06 -1.07
C GLY A 87 -5.90 -10.20 -2.27
N VAL A 88 -5.94 -8.87 -2.11
CA VAL A 88 -6.27 -7.90 -3.17
C VAL A 88 -5.26 -7.95 -4.33
N GLU A 89 -3.96 -8.07 -4.03
CA GLU A 89 -2.90 -8.25 -5.05
C GLU A 89 -3.16 -9.51 -5.89
N ARG A 90 -3.38 -10.66 -5.24
CA ARG A 90 -3.69 -11.92 -5.92
C ARG A 90 -4.99 -11.83 -6.71
N TRP A 91 -6.02 -11.26 -6.11
CA TRP A 91 -7.35 -11.13 -6.68
C TRP A 91 -7.29 -10.35 -7.99
N TRP A 92 -6.77 -9.14 -7.98
CA TRP A 92 -6.78 -8.30 -9.17
C TRP A 92 -5.82 -8.79 -10.24
N PHE A 93 -4.55 -9.02 -9.91
CA PHE A 93 -3.56 -9.34 -10.92
C PHE A 93 -3.64 -10.78 -11.40
N GLN A 94 -3.75 -11.76 -10.50
CA GLN A 94 -3.70 -13.17 -10.91
C GLN A 94 -5.07 -13.73 -11.29
N GLN A 95 -6.08 -13.52 -10.45
CA GLN A 95 -7.39 -14.15 -10.67
C GLN A 95 -8.25 -13.38 -11.67
N ASN A 96 -8.22 -12.04 -11.65
CA ASN A 96 -9.07 -11.21 -12.52
C ASN A 96 -8.39 -10.86 -13.85
N PHE A 97 -7.13 -10.42 -13.83
CA PHE A 97 -6.42 -10.01 -15.05
C PHE A 97 -5.84 -11.21 -15.80
N GLU A 98 -4.96 -11.99 -15.16
CA GLU A 98 -4.33 -13.16 -15.78
C GLU A 98 -5.25 -14.39 -15.87
N ARG A 99 -6.41 -14.37 -15.19
CA ARG A 99 -7.37 -15.48 -15.14
C ARG A 99 -6.77 -16.80 -14.64
N ARG A 100 -5.76 -16.74 -13.76
CA ARG A 100 -5.12 -17.90 -13.16
C ARG A 100 -6.06 -18.56 -12.15
N ASP A 101 -6.11 -19.88 -12.19
CA ASP A 101 -6.77 -20.69 -11.17
C ASP A 101 -5.83 -20.89 -9.98
N VAL A 102 -5.76 -19.88 -9.13
CA VAL A 102 -4.99 -19.89 -7.86
C VAL A 102 -5.96 -19.71 -6.69
N PRO A 103 -5.70 -20.32 -5.53
CA PRO A 103 -6.60 -20.20 -4.39
C PRO A 103 -6.58 -18.78 -3.84
N PHE A 104 -7.71 -18.35 -3.27
CA PHE A 104 -7.76 -17.14 -2.47
C PHE A 104 -6.81 -17.24 -1.26
N LEU A 105 -6.29 -16.10 -0.81
CA LEU A 105 -5.48 -15.99 0.40
C LEU A 105 -6.35 -15.58 1.57
N PHE A 106 -6.05 -16.13 2.75
CA PHE A 106 -6.65 -15.71 4.03
C PHE A 106 -8.17 -15.63 4.01
N VAL A 107 -8.83 -16.57 3.33
CA VAL A 107 -10.28 -16.75 3.37
C VAL A 107 -10.59 -18.24 3.51
N SER A 108 -11.74 -18.54 4.08
CA SER A 108 -12.28 -19.89 4.11
C SER A 108 -13.77 -19.86 3.75
N ALA A 109 -14.32 -21.01 3.36
CA ALA A 109 -15.75 -21.10 3.08
C ALA A 109 -16.62 -20.77 4.31
N ASP A 110 -16.08 -20.99 5.51
CA ASP A 110 -16.77 -20.77 6.78
C ASP A 110 -16.54 -19.35 7.34
N ASP A 111 -15.51 -18.64 6.86
CA ASP A 111 -15.14 -17.29 7.30
C ASP A 111 -14.46 -16.53 6.15
N PRO A 112 -15.21 -15.68 5.42
CA PRO A 112 -14.70 -14.91 4.29
C PRO A 112 -13.89 -13.69 4.71
N ASP A 113 -13.95 -13.27 5.98
CA ASP A 113 -13.31 -12.04 6.49
C ASP A 113 -12.02 -12.33 7.29
N LEU A 114 -11.45 -13.54 7.15
CA LEU A 114 -10.18 -13.97 7.77
C LEU A 114 -8.97 -13.10 7.37
N ASP A 115 -9.13 -12.30 6.32
CA ASP A 115 -8.19 -11.28 5.94
C ASP A 115 -8.21 -10.12 6.95
N PHE A 116 -9.38 -9.68 7.41
CA PHE A 116 -9.52 -8.66 8.46
C PHE A 116 -9.44 -9.21 9.90
N ASP A 117 -9.72 -10.50 10.09
CA ASP A 117 -9.71 -11.18 11.39
C ASP A 117 -8.60 -12.27 11.48
N PRO A 118 -7.30 -11.89 11.60
CA PRO A 118 -6.21 -12.86 11.73
C PRO A 118 -6.40 -13.80 12.94
N PRO A 119 -6.27 -15.13 12.78
CA PRO A 119 -6.42 -16.08 13.88
C PRO A 119 -5.33 -15.88 14.93
N PRO A 120 -5.53 -16.34 16.18
CA PRO A 120 -4.62 -16.05 17.30
C PRO A 120 -3.16 -16.46 17.08
N ASP A 121 -2.92 -17.49 16.28
CA ASP A 121 -1.60 -18.04 15.95
C ASP A 121 -0.97 -17.46 14.69
N ALA A 122 -1.66 -16.57 13.96
CA ALA A 122 -1.09 -15.89 12.81
C ALA A 122 0.17 -15.08 13.15
N ASP A 123 1.12 -15.06 12.23
CA ASP A 123 2.36 -14.30 12.36
C ASP A 123 2.38 -13.17 11.33
N LEU A 124 2.53 -11.93 11.80
CA LEU A 124 2.62 -10.75 10.96
C LEU A 124 3.82 -10.84 10.02
N ALA A 125 4.96 -11.36 10.48
CA ALA A 125 6.16 -11.44 9.66
C ALA A 125 5.97 -12.41 8.49
N ALA A 126 5.41 -13.59 8.75
CA ALA A 126 5.04 -14.55 7.71
C ALA A 126 3.99 -13.99 6.73
N ASP A 127 2.98 -13.27 7.22
CA ASP A 127 1.94 -12.68 6.36
C ASP A 127 2.47 -11.51 5.52
N LEU A 128 3.45 -10.74 6.03
CA LEU A 128 4.19 -9.74 5.24
C LEU A 128 5.02 -10.40 4.14
N GLU A 129 5.67 -11.53 4.40
CA GLU A 129 6.38 -12.28 3.35
C GLU A 129 5.42 -12.82 2.28
N ALA A 130 4.24 -13.31 2.68
CA ALA A 130 3.20 -13.71 1.74
C ALA A 130 2.74 -12.51 0.88
N TRP A 131 2.47 -11.37 1.51
CA TRP A 131 2.14 -10.13 0.81
C TRP A 131 3.24 -9.70 -0.19
N ARG A 132 4.52 -9.72 0.22
CA ARG A 132 5.67 -9.41 -0.66
C ARG A 132 5.72 -10.31 -1.89
N ALA A 133 5.45 -11.61 -1.70
CA ALA A 133 5.42 -12.58 -2.79
C ALA A 133 4.32 -12.24 -3.79
N GLU A 134 3.11 -11.88 -3.34
CA GLU A 134 2.04 -11.43 -4.24
C GLU A 134 2.41 -10.14 -4.97
N CYS A 135 3.00 -9.15 -4.29
CA CYS A 135 3.49 -7.94 -4.95
C CYS A 135 4.56 -8.25 -6.01
N ALA A 136 5.44 -9.24 -5.79
CA ALA A 136 6.42 -9.65 -6.79
C ALA A 136 5.74 -10.22 -8.05
N VAL A 137 4.75 -11.08 -7.89
CA VAL A 137 3.96 -11.61 -9.01
C VAL A 137 3.21 -10.50 -9.73
N SER A 138 2.59 -9.57 -9.01
CA SER A 138 1.92 -8.40 -9.60
C SER A 138 2.88 -7.55 -10.44
N ARG A 139 4.13 -7.36 -9.98
CA ARG A 139 5.16 -6.64 -10.76
C ARG A 139 5.52 -7.36 -12.05
N GLU A 140 5.66 -8.69 -12.00
CA GLU A 140 5.92 -9.49 -13.20
C GLU A 140 4.80 -9.34 -14.23
N ILE A 141 3.54 -9.40 -13.79
CA ILE A 141 2.35 -9.22 -14.65
C ILE A 141 2.34 -7.82 -15.27
N VAL A 142 2.52 -6.77 -14.46
CA VAL A 142 2.56 -5.39 -14.96
C VAL A 142 3.68 -5.18 -15.98
N ALA A 143 4.84 -5.83 -15.79
CA ALA A 143 5.97 -5.73 -16.70
C ALA A 143 5.78 -6.51 -18.01
N ALA A 144 4.98 -7.60 -17.99
CA ALA A 144 4.74 -8.46 -19.14
C ALA A 144 3.68 -7.92 -20.12
N HIS A 145 2.88 -6.95 -19.68
CA HIS A 145 1.70 -6.48 -20.41
C HIS A 145 1.74 -4.99 -20.73
N ASP A 146 1.10 -4.62 -21.84
CA ASP A 146 0.84 -3.24 -22.19
C ASP A 146 -0.30 -2.65 -21.35
N LEU A 147 -0.29 -1.34 -21.11
CA LEU A 147 -1.32 -0.69 -20.29
C LEU A 147 -2.72 -0.81 -20.89
N ASP A 148 -2.80 -1.00 -22.21
CA ASP A 148 -4.04 -1.13 -22.99
C ASP A 148 -4.48 -2.60 -23.14
N ASP A 149 -3.69 -3.57 -22.64
CA ASP A 149 -4.08 -4.97 -22.64
C ASP A 149 -5.31 -5.16 -21.74
N THR A 150 -6.32 -5.86 -22.26
CA THR A 150 -7.59 -6.03 -21.56
C THR A 150 -7.77 -7.43 -21.01
N ALA A 151 -8.50 -7.50 -19.90
CA ALA A 151 -9.00 -8.73 -19.33
C ALA A 151 -10.46 -8.54 -18.92
N ARG A 152 -11.17 -9.66 -18.80
CA ARG A 152 -12.53 -9.69 -18.23
C ARG A 152 -12.45 -10.18 -16.78
N PRO A 153 -12.65 -9.31 -15.78
CA PRO A 153 -12.66 -9.72 -14.37
C PRO A 153 -13.70 -10.81 -14.09
N LEU A 154 -13.49 -11.56 -13.01
CA LEU A 154 -14.45 -12.55 -12.51
C LEU A 154 -15.77 -11.84 -12.17
N ASP A 155 -16.88 -12.48 -12.53
CA ASP A 155 -18.24 -12.00 -12.26
C ASP A 155 -18.63 -10.63 -12.85
N TRP A 156 -17.79 -10.07 -13.73
CA TRP A 156 -18.03 -8.79 -14.40
C TRP A 156 -18.44 -9.00 -15.86
N HIS A 157 -19.28 -8.10 -16.37
CA HIS A 157 -19.79 -8.17 -17.74
C HIS A 157 -19.01 -7.31 -18.75
N GLU A 158 -18.07 -6.50 -18.28
CA GLU A 158 -17.29 -5.55 -19.06
C GLU A 158 -15.79 -5.84 -18.91
N ASP A 159 -15.03 -5.52 -19.95
CA ASP A 159 -13.57 -5.65 -19.94
C ASP A 159 -12.93 -4.42 -19.29
N VAL A 160 -11.79 -4.62 -18.64
CA VAL A 160 -10.94 -3.55 -18.10
C VAL A 160 -9.54 -3.67 -18.69
N ASP A 161 -8.85 -2.54 -18.85
CA ASP A 161 -7.44 -2.53 -19.25
C ASP A 161 -6.52 -2.58 -18.02
N LEU A 162 -5.25 -2.92 -18.23
CA LEU A 162 -4.25 -2.97 -17.16
C LEU A 162 -4.09 -1.60 -16.48
N ARG A 163 -4.21 -0.50 -17.23
CA ARG A 163 -4.17 0.87 -16.68
C ARG A 163 -5.23 1.08 -15.61
N TRP A 164 -6.47 0.73 -15.89
CA TRP A 164 -7.58 0.82 -14.93
C TRP A 164 -7.28 -0.02 -13.70
N LEU A 165 -6.75 -1.22 -13.88
CA LEU A 165 -6.42 -2.12 -12.78
C LEU A 165 -5.33 -1.53 -11.88
N VAL A 166 -4.24 -1.02 -12.46
CA VAL A 166 -3.15 -0.40 -11.68
C VAL A 166 -3.67 0.83 -10.92
N LEU A 167 -4.52 1.65 -11.53
CA LEU A 167 -5.18 2.77 -10.86
C LEU A 167 -6.06 2.31 -9.70
N ARG A 168 -6.85 1.25 -9.90
CA ARG A 168 -7.64 0.63 -8.82
C ARG A 168 -6.73 0.20 -7.66
N MET A 169 -5.61 -0.48 -7.95
CA MET A 169 -4.67 -0.89 -6.91
C MET A 169 -4.08 0.30 -6.17
N VAL A 170 -3.72 1.40 -6.86
CA VAL A 170 -3.28 2.64 -6.20
C VAL A 170 -4.37 3.16 -5.25
N THR A 171 -5.65 3.15 -5.65
CA THR A 171 -6.74 3.61 -4.80
C THR A 171 -6.98 2.72 -3.58
N GLU A 172 -6.93 1.39 -3.73
CA GLU A 172 -7.03 0.43 -2.62
C GLU A 172 -5.92 0.70 -1.58
N TYR A 173 -4.68 0.77 -2.05
CA TYR A 173 -3.54 1.03 -1.18
C TYR A 173 -3.61 2.40 -0.51
N ALA A 174 -3.93 3.46 -1.25
CA ALA A 174 -4.02 4.81 -0.68
C ALA A 174 -5.08 4.89 0.42
N GLN A 175 -6.25 4.25 0.20
CA GLN A 175 -7.32 4.19 1.19
C GLN A 175 -6.87 3.44 2.46
N HIS A 176 -6.26 2.26 2.32
CA HIS A 176 -5.83 1.47 3.48
C HIS A 176 -4.60 2.04 4.18
N CYS A 177 -3.71 2.75 3.47
CA CYS A 177 -2.64 3.52 4.10
C CYS A 177 -3.18 4.66 4.96
N GLY A 178 -4.23 5.36 4.50
CA GLY A 178 -4.92 6.36 5.32
C GLY A 178 -5.59 5.75 6.56
N HIS A 179 -6.14 4.53 6.46
CA HIS A 179 -6.61 3.80 7.64
C HIS A 179 -5.45 3.47 8.59
N LEU A 180 -4.31 3.02 8.08
CA LEU A 180 -3.12 2.72 8.87
C LEU A 180 -2.58 3.94 9.62
N ASP A 181 -2.72 5.15 9.07
CA ASP A 181 -2.38 6.38 9.79
C ASP A 181 -3.17 6.49 11.09
N LEU A 182 -4.51 6.34 11.02
CA LEU A 182 -5.36 6.37 12.20
C LEU A 182 -5.06 5.21 13.15
N LEU A 183 -4.83 4.00 12.62
CA LEU A 183 -4.50 2.85 13.46
C LEU A 183 -3.18 3.07 14.22
N ARG A 184 -2.15 3.61 13.57
CA ARG A 184 -0.89 3.95 14.24
C ARG A 184 -1.07 5.05 15.28
N GLU A 185 -1.80 6.10 14.95
CA GLU A 185 -2.10 7.17 15.92
C GLU A 185 -2.77 6.61 17.18
N GLY A 186 -3.74 5.70 17.03
CA GLY A 186 -4.41 5.08 18.18
C GLY A 186 -3.58 4.04 18.94
N ILE A 187 -2.56 3.44 18.32
CA ILE A 187 -1.69 2.43 18.94
C ILE A 187 -0.51 3.08 19.67
N ASP A 188 0.17 4.02 19.03
CA ASP A 188 1.43 4.59 19.54
C ASP A 188 1.59 6.10 19.30
N GLY A 189 0.52 6.79 18.88
CA GLY A 189 0.51 8.24 18.70
C GLY A 189 1.29 8.73 17.48
N ARG A 190 1.82 7.84 16.63
CA ARG A 190 2.52 8.26 15.40
C ARG A 190 1.52 8.74 14.36
N THR A 191 1.72 9.96 13.86
CA THR A 191 0.91 10.58 12.81
C THR A 191 1.70 10.77 11.53
N GLY A 192 0.99 11.00 10.42
CA GLY A 192 1.57 11.32 9.12
C GLY A 192 2.26 10.15 8.43
N ALA A 193 2.43 10.26 7.12
CA ALA A 193 3.21 9.37 6.28
C ALA A 193 3.86 10.18 5.17
#